data_AF-A0A6C0JQX8-F1
#
_entry.id   AF-A0A6C0JQX8-F1
#
_cell.length_a   1.000
_cell.length_b   1.000
_cell.length_c   1.000
_cell.angle_alpha   90.00
_cell.angle_beta   90.00
_cell.angle_gamma   90.00
#
_symmetry.space_group_name_H-M   'P 1'
#
loop_
_entity.id
_entity.type
_entity.pdbx_description
1 polymer ?
#
loop_
_entity_poly.entity_id
_entity_poly.type
_entity_poly.pdbx_seq_one_letter_code
_entity_poly.pdbx_strand_id
1 'polypeptide(L)'
;MSLKQITYASITSDMGEVLSKGATPSVSLFSDSDGVTAFTDANGNTCSDKTITSINYTEPHNNADSTQVVNGYLTLHFTDGSSIEITDNVNTVYYNIVAVPFQPRRF
;
A
#
# COMPACT_ATOMS: atom_id res chain seq x y z
N MET A 1 9.04 -1.09 15.83
CA MET A 1 8.38 -1.87 14.76
C MET A 1 9.17 -1.56 13.50
N SER A 2 9.85 -2.54 12.88
CA SER A 2 10.64 -2.24 11.67
C SER A 2 9.68 -2.05 10.51
N LEU A 3 9.71 -0.90 9.86
CA LEU A 3 8.95 -0.68 8.63
C LEU A 3 9.54 -1.54 7.51
N LYS A 4 8.69 -1.97 6.59
CA LYS A 4 9.09 -2.69 5.37
C LYS A 4 8.95 -1.76 4.19
N GLN A 5 9.92 -1.81 3.27
CA GLN A 5 9.78 -1.12 1.99
C GLN A 5 8.65 -1.78 1.19
N ILE A 6 7.78 -0.96 0.61
CA ILE A 6 6.65 -1.46 -0.16
C ILE A 6 7.11 -2.02 -1.50
N THR A 7 6.61 -3.21 -1.81
CA THR A 7 6.66 -3.85 -3.11
C THR A 7 5.35 -4.61 -3.29
N TYR A 8 4.96 -4.91 -4.52
CA TYR A 8 3.76 -5.72 -4.75
C TYR A 8 3.79 -7.04 -3.97
N ALA A 9 4.92 -7.75 -3.98
CA ALA A 9 5.08 -9.01 -3.28
C ALA A 9 5.02 -8.87 -1.74
N SER A 10 5.64 -7.82 -1.18
CA SER A 10 5.67 -7.65 0.29
C SER A 10 4.29 -7.32 0.84
N ILE A 11 3.59 -6.36 0.23
CA ILE A 11 2.27 -5.93 0.71
C ILE A 11 1.20 -7.01 0.51
N THR A 12 1.23 -7.73 -0.62
CA THR A 12 0.29 -8.83 -0.86
C THR A 12 0.53 -10.01 0.08
N SER A 13 1.79 -10.36 0.37
CA SER A 13 2.13 -11.41 1.33
C SER A 13 1.65 -11.06 2.74
N ASP A 14 1.98 -9.86 3.22
CA ASP A 14 1.60 -9.44 4.58
C ASP A 14 0.08 -9.27 4.71
N MET A 15 -0.61 -8.76 3.69
CA MET A 15 -2.08 -8.73 3.66
C MET A 15 -2.69 -10.13 3.69
N GLY A 16 -2.14 -11.07 2.90
CA GLY A 16 -2.57 -12.46 2.91
C GLY A 16 -2.43 -13.09 4.29
N GLU A 17 -1.34 -12.81 4.99
CA GLU A 17 -1.13 -13.28 6.37
C GLU A 17 -2.17 -12.71 7.34
N VAL A 18 -2.46 -11.40 7.28
CA VAL A 18 -3.45 -10.78 8.17
C VAL A 18 -4.87 -11.31 7.90
N LEU A 19 -5.24 -11.43 6.64
CA LEU A 19 -6.55 -11.96 6.24
C LEU A 19 -6.70 -13.44 6.61
N SER A 20 -5.63 -14.24 6.52
CA SER A 20 -5.64 -15.65 6.93
C SER A 20 -5.93 -15.84 8.43
N LYS A 21 -5.64 -14.82 9.25
CA LYS A 21 -5.90 -14.81 10.69
C LYS A 21 -7.32 -14.31 11.03
N GLY A 22 -8.14 -13.95 10.03
CA GLY A 22 -9.46 -13.36 10.23
C GLY A 22 -9.41 -11.94 10.83
N ALA A 23 -8.29 -11.24 10.68
CA ALA A 23 -8.11 -9.87 11.13
C ALA A 23 -8.30 -8.90 9.96
N THR A 24 -8.72 -7.67 10.27
CA THR A 24 -8.82 -6.59 9.28
C THR A 24 -7.47 -5.90 9.17
N PRO A 25 -6.86 -5.82 7.96
CA PRO A 25 -5.60 -5.11 7.79
C PRO A 25 -5.84 -3.60 7.80
N SER A 26 -5.07 -2.89 8.63
CA SER A 26 -4.96 -1.43 8.59
C SER A 26 -3.53 -1.08 8.18
N VAL A 27 -3.36 -0.26 7.15
CA VAL A 27 -2.05 0.13 6.62
C VAL A 27 -1.79 1.61 6.86
N SER A 28 -0.54 1.91 7.19
CA SER A 28 0.02 3.26 7.22
C SER A 28 1.24 3.31 6.29
N LEU A 29 1.34 4.36 5.48
CA LEU A 29 2.42 4.56 4.51
C LEU A 29 3.30 5.74 4.93
N PHE A 30 4.61 5.56 4.79
CA PHE A 30 5.63 6.50 5.21
C PHE A 30 6.64 6.74 4.08
N SER A 31 7.18 7.95 3.99
CA SER A 31 8.25 8.27 3.03
C SER A 31 9.65 8.01 3.57
N ASP A 32 9.77 7.67 4.87
CA ASP A 32 11.03 7.34 5.53
C ASP A 32 10.96 5.97 6.22
N SER A 33 12.14 5.38 6.44
CA SER A 33 12.29 4.07 7.10
C SER A 33 12.01 4.12 8.60
N ASP A 34 11.98 5.31 9.19
CA ASP A 34 11.80 5.53 10.63
C ASP A 34 10.31 5.63 11.03
N GLY A 35 9.43 5.83 10.06
CA GLY A 35 7.98 5.95 10.24
C GLY A 35 7.54 7.30 10.78
N VAL A 36 8.32 8.35 10.54
CA VAL A 36 8.03 9.69 11.07
C VAL A 36 7.20 10.50 10.09
N THR A 37 7.53 10.42 8.80
CA THR A 37 6.92 11.24 7.74
C THR A 37 5.90 10.39 6.98
N ALA A 38 4.64 10.82 7.00
CA ALA A 38 3.60 10.17 6.21
C ALA A 38 3.88 10.32 4.71
N PHE A 39 3.72 9.22 3.97
CA PHE A 39 3.79 9.27 2.52
C PHE A 39 2.62 10.08 1.97
N THR A 40 2.92 10.97 1.03
CA THR A 40 1.93 11.76 0.29
C THR A 40 2.08 11.45 -1.19
N ASP A 41 1.00 11.04 -1.84
CA ASP A 41 1.01 10.79 -3.28
C ASP A 41 1.07 12.11 -4.10
N ALA A 42 1.18 12.00 -5.43
CA ALA A 42 1.20 13.15 -6.33
C ALA A 42 -0.08 14.02 -6.28
N ASN A 43 -1.18 13.47 -5.76
CA ASN A 43 -2.48 14.13 -5.64
C ASN A 43 -2.71 14.72 -4.23
N GLY A 44 -1.74 14.60 -3.31
CA GLY A 44 -1.86 15.07 -1.93
C GLY A 44 -2.55 14.09 -0.96
N ASN A 45 -2.82 12.85 -1.40
CA ASN A 45 -3.43 11.82 -0.54
C ASN A 45 -2.38 11.18 0.36
N THR A 46 -2.76 10.96 1.62
CA THR A 46 -1.94 10.27 2.61
C THR A 46 -2.64 8.99 3.08
N CYS A 47 -1.84 8.03 3.56
CA CYS A 47 -2.35 6.81 4.17
C CYS A 47 -1.93 6.73 5.63
N SER A 48 -2.87 6.93 6.53
CA SER A 48 -2.71 6.63 7.94
C SER A 48 -3.90 5.80 8.40
N ASP A 49 -3.61 4.58 8.87
CA ASP A 49 -4.56 3.63 9.41
C ASP A 49 -5.77 3.36 8.49
N LYS A 50 -5.51 3.15 7.20
CA LYS A 50 -6.57 2.84 6.23
C LYS A 50 -6.64 1.36 5.93
N THR A 51 -7.85 0.84 5.76
CA THR A 51 -8.07 -0.56 5.35
C THR A 51 -7.97 -0.68 3.84
N ILE A 52 -7.10 -1.56 3.36
CA ILE A 52 -6.94 -1.86 1.93
C ILE A 52 -8.09 -2.75 1.46
N THR A 53 -8.71 -2.40 0.33
CA THR A 53 -9.73 -3.21 -0.36
C THR A 53 -9.15 -4.00 -1.52
N SER A 54 -8.25 -3.41 -2.31
CA SER A 54 -7.56 -4.08 -3.40
C SER A 54 -6.17 -3.50 -3.65
N ILE A 55 -5.31 -4.35 -4.21
CA ILE A 55 -3.95 -4.03 -4.62
C ILE A 55 -3.83 -4.35 -6.09
N ASN A 56 -3.49 -3.36 -6.90
CA ASN A 56 -3.27 -3.52 -8.33
C ASN A 56 -1.82 -3.17 -8.66
N TYR A 57 -1.16 -3.98 -9.46
CA TYR A 57 0.17 -3.70 -9.97
C TYR A 57 0.14 -3.64 -11.49
N THR A 58 0.78 -2.60 -12.03
CA THR A 58 0.98 -2.43 -13.47
C THR A 58 2.47 -2.51 -13.75
N GLU A 59 2.85 -3.45 -14.61
CA GLU A 59 4.24 -3.62 -15.03
C GLU A 59 4.71 -2.41 -15.87
N PRO A 60 6.02 -2.13 -15.86
CA PRO A 60 6.60 -1.15 -16.78
C PRO A 60 6.26 -1.52 -18.22
N HIS A 61 5.78 -0.54 -18.98
CA HIS A 61 5.36 -0.75 -20.36
C HIS A 61 5.76 0.43 -21.22
N ASN A 62 5.83 0.22 -22.53
CA ASN A 62 6.04 1.32 -23.45
C ASN A 62 4.73 2.09 -23.63
N ASN A 63 4.81 3.41 -23.75
CA ASN A 63 3.67 4.23 -24.16
C ASN A 63 3.15 3.76 -25.53
N ALA A 64 1.90 4.10 -25.88
CA ALA A 64 1.23 3.65 -27.11
C ALA A 64 2.05 3.87 -28.39
N ASP A 65 2.87 4.93 -28.42
CA ASP A 65 3.74 5.28 -29.54
C ASP A 65 5.13 4.60 -29.50
N SER A 66 5.40 3.75 -28.50
CA SER A 66 6.65 3.03 -28.26
C SER A 66 7.91 3.91 -28.11
N THR A 67 7.75 5.20 -27.88
CA THR A 67 8.85 6.18 -27.80
C THR A 67 9.41 6.35 -26.39
N GLN A 68 8.64 6.01 -25.36
CA GLN A 68 9.01 6.20 -23.96
C GLN A 68 8.59 4.99 -23.11
N VAL A 69 9.49 4.59 -22.20
CA VAL A 69 9.21 3.60 -21.16
C VAL A 69 8.47 4.30 -20.04
N VAL A 70 7.27 3.80 -19.71
CA VAL A 70 6.49 4.20 -18.54
C VAL A 70 6.86 3.26 -17.39
N ASN A 71 7.23 3.82 -16.24
CA ASN A 71 7.54 3.03 -15.06
C ASN A 71 6.30 2.27 -14.59
N GLY A 72 6.51 1.07 -14.05
CA GLY A 72 5.45 0.33 -13.38
C GLY A 72 4.97 1.09 -12.14
N TYR A 73 3.74 0.82 -11.73
CA TYR A 73 3.17 1.46 -10.56
C TYR A 73 2.28 0.48 -9.79
N LEU A 74 2.21 0.69 -8.48
CA LEU A 74 1.38 -0.03 -7.54
C LEU A 74 0.25 0.91 -7.09
N THR A 75 -0.99 0.47 -7.26
CA THR A 75 -2.15 1.20 -6.76
C THR A 75 -2.76 0.45 -5.59
N LEU A 76 -2.92 1.14 -4.46
CA LEU A 76 -3.66 0.67 -3.29
C LEU A 76 -5.01 1.35 -3.27
N HIS A 77 -6.08 0.56 -3.20
CA HIS A 77 -7.43 1.07 -2.99
C HIS A 77 -7.85 0.85 -1.54
N PHE A 78 -8.54 1.81 -0.96
CA PHE A 78 -8.97 1.79 0.43
C PHE A 78 -10.49 1.71 0.57
N THR A 79 -10.97 1.32 1.75
CA THR A 79 -12.40 1.21 2.07
C THR A 79 -13.14 2.55 2.06
N ASP A 80 -12.42 3.66 2.23
CA ASP A 80 -12.96 5.03 2.17
C ASP A 80 -13.14 5.56 0.73
N GLY A 81 -12.81 4.74 -0.27
CA GLY A 81 -12.86 5.09 -1.70
C GLY A 81 -11.64 5.86 -2.19
N SER A 82 -10.70 6.21 -1.32
CA SER A 82 -9.42 6.78 -1.73
C SER A 82 -8.50 5.73 -2.33
N SER A 83 -7.52 6.18 -3.11
CA SER A 83 -6.46 5.34 -3.65
C SER A 83 -5.13 6.06 -3.59
N ILE A 84 -4.04 5.30 -3.46
CA ILE A 84 -2.68 5.81 -3.52
C ILE A 84 -1.92 5.06 -4.60
N GLU A 85 -1.25 5.82 -5.46
CA GLU A 85 -0.35 5.31 -6.47
C GLU A 85 1.10 5.46 -6.00
N ILE A 86 1.89 4.40 -6.21
CA ILE A 86 3.29 4.30 -5.86
C ILE A 86 4.04 3.88 -7.11
N THR A 87 4.75 4.81 -7.73
CA THR A 87 5.50 4.57 -8.97
C THR A 87 6.85 3.92 -8.65
N ASP A 88 7.13 2.82 -9.33
CA ASP A 88 8.38 2.09 -9.20
C ASP A 88 9.58 2.95 -9.64
N ASN A 89 10.71 2.79 -8.95
CA ASN A 89 11.95 3.57 -9.12
C ASN A 89 11.82 5.10 -8.95
N VAL A 90 10.65 5.61 -8.52
CA VAL A 90 10.42 7.04 -8.25
C VAL A 90 10.08 7.24 -6.78
N ASN A 91 9.17 6.42 -6.25
CA ASN A 91 8.72 6.52 -4.88
C ASN A 91 9.43 5.48 -3.99
N THR A 92 10.15 5.95 -2.98
CA THR A 92 10.58 5.12 -1.85
C THR A 92 9.53 5.22 -0.77
N VAL A 93 8.74 4.16 -0.60
CA VAL A 93 7.65 4.12 0.37
C VAL A 93 7.84 2.94 1.32
N TYR A 94 7.61 3.20 2.59
CA TYR A 94 7.62 2.22 3.66
C TYR A 94 6.21 2.04 4.20
N TYR A 95 5.90 0.85 4.68
CA TYR A 95 4.57 0.56 5.20
C TYR A 95 4.62 -0.21 6.52
N ASN A 96 3.56 -0.03 7.28
CA ASN A 96 3.23 -0.84 8.44
C ASN A 96 1.81 -1.41 8.27
N ILE A 97 1.63 -2.70 8.51
CA ILE A 97 0.30 -3.31 8.59
C ILE A 97 0.02 -3.70 10.04
N VAL A 98 -1.06 -3.14 10.58
CA VAL A 98 -1.63 -3.52 11.86
C VAL A 98 -2.80 -4.45 11.61
N ALA A 99 -2.72 -5.67 12.16
CA ALA A 99 -3.82 -6.61 12.17
C ALA A 99 -4.81 -6.20 13.28
N VAL A 100 -6.00 -5.73 12.91
CA VAL A 100 -7.08 -5.48 13.88
C VAL A 100 -7.86 -6.79 14.04
N PRO A 101 -7.74 -7.51 15.17
CA PRO A 101 -8.42 -8.77 15.36
C PRO A 101 -9.93 -8.57 15.38
N PHE A 102 -10.66 -9.47 14.74
CA PHE A 102 -12.11 -9.51 14.87
C PHE A 102 -12.48 -9.80 16.33
N GLN A 103 -13.26 -8.91 16.95
CA GLN A 103 -13.85 -9.16 18.27
C GLN A 103 -15.31 -9.58 18.10
N PRO A 104 -15.67 -10.84 18.40
CA PRO A 104 -17.06 -11.26 18.44
C PRO A 104 -17.81 -10.42 19.48
N ARG A 105 -19.02 -9.95 19.14
CA ARG A 105 -19.90 -9.34 20.14
C ARG A 105 -20.17 -10.38 21.24
N ARG A 106 -19.70 -10.09 22.45
CA ARG A 106 -20.09 -10.86 23.64
C ARG A 106 -21.50 -10.43 24.02
N PHE A 107 -22.44 -11.35 23.91
CA PHE A 107 -23.79 -11.22 24.46
C PHE A 107 -23.79 -11.60 25.93
#